data_AF-A0AAU1SDK6-F1
#
_entry.id   AF-A0AAU1SDK6-F1
#
_cell.length_a   1.000
_cell.length_b   1.000
_cell.length_c   1.000
_cell.angle_alpha   90.00
_cell.angle_beta   90.00
_cell.angle_gamma   90.00
#
_symmetry.space_group_name_H-M   'P 1'
#
loop_
_entity.id
_entity.type
_entity.pdbx_description
1 polymer ?
#
loop_
_entity_poly.entity_id
_entity_poly.type
_entity_poly.pdbx_seq_one_letter_code
_entity_poly.pdbx_strand_id
1 'polypeptide(L)'
;MINVIEGGTAVFLARQVWPSLAPLRVESRRADSAWQTRAVIDIDEFMSGCRPAVRGLVGQFGGAEAALEFDTDPLSAVGVLDGYVQRLPLDEFEAEDWIALHTDLSAFVTVVLLETYGGACRARLDDALPTGWELVVDVVGSDARHRVIAPMSLVYEYLVPVPQRIPRLMEAVAHQVTG
;
A
#
# COMPACT_ATOMS: atom_id res chain seq x y z
N MET A 1 -17.66 18.38 7.76
CA MET A 1 -17.46 19.19 6.54
C MET A 1 -16.22 18.61 5.87
N ILE A 2 -16.41 17.73 4.88
CA ILE A 2 -15.31 16.97 4.28
C ILE A 2 -14.75 17.84 3.16
N ASN A 3 -13.55 18.39 3.37
CA ASN A 3 -12.83 19.09 2.30
C ASN A 3 -12.38 18.04 1.29
N VAL A 4 -12.99 18.10 0.11
CA VAL A 4 -12.56 17.38 -1.08
C VAL A 4 -11.20 17.94 -1.46
N ILE A 5 -10.14 17.17 -1.23
CA ILE A 5 -8.80 17.49 -1.71
C ILE A 5 -8.81 17.26 -3.21
N GLU A 6 -8.71 18.35 -3.98
CA GLU A 6 -8.62 18.32 -5.44
C GLU A 6 -7.52 17.33 -5.88
N GLY A 7 -7.84 16.46 -6.83
CA GLY A 7 -7.00 15.32 -7.26
C GLY A 7 -5.60 15.67 -7.80
N GLY A 8 -5.23 16.95 -7.87
CA GLY A 8 -3.87 17.39 -8.17
C GLY A 8 -2.92 17.32 -6.96
N THR A 9 -3.42 17.47 -5.73
CA THR A 9 -2.58 17.58 -4.54
C THR A 9 -2.09 16.21 -4.06
N ALA A 10 -2.94 15.18 -4.11
CA ALA A 10 -2.55 13.81 -3.74
C ALA A 10 -1.45 13.22 -4.64
N VAL A 11 -1.50 13.53 -5.94
CA VAL A 11 -0.47 13.13 -6.93
C VAL A 11 0.83 13.92 -6.73
N PHE A 12 0.75 15.17 -6.26
CA PHE A 12 1.92 15.99 -5.95
C PHE A 12 2.62 15.54 -4.66
N LEU A 13 1.88 15.03 -3.68
CA LEU A 13 2.42 14.63 -2.37
C LEU A 13 3.05 13.22 -2.39
N ALA A 14 2.47 12.28 -3.14
CA ALA A 14 3.12 10.99 -3.40
C ALA A 14 4.50 11.18 -4.06
N ARG A 15 4.68 12.26 -4.83
CA ARG A 15 5.92 12.65 -5.51
C ARG A 15 7.00 13.22 -4.57
N GLN A 16 6.62 13.76 -3.40
CA GLN A 16 7.57 14.23 -2.37
C GLN A 16 8.07 13.09 -1.48
N VAL A 17 7.20 12.13 -1.16
CA VAL A 17 7.55 10.93 -0.39
C VAL A 17 8.29 9.90 -1.28
N TRP A 18 7.97 9.88 -2.58
CA TRP A 18 8.52 8.97 -3.57
C TRP A 18 8.89 9.69 -4.88
N PRO A 19 10.16 10.14 -5.03
CA PRO A 19 10.58 10.98 -6.17
C PRO A 19 10.49 10.31 -7.55
N SER A 20 10.38 8.98 -7.63
CA SER A 20 10.27 8.26 -8.91
C SER A 20 8.84 8.11 -9.44
N LEU A 21 7.81 8.59 -8.72
CA LEU A 21 6.45 8.67 -9.26
C LEU A 21 6.36 9.89 -10.21
N ALA A 22 6.80 9.70 -11.46
CA ALA A 22 6.57 10.63 -12.56
C ALA A 22 5.10 10.53 -13.03
N PRO A 23 4.54 11.54 -13.74
CA PRO A 23 3.09 11.66 -13.88
C PRO A 23 2.51 10.45 -14.62
N LEU A 24 1.41 9.89 -14.07
CA LEU A 24 0.52 8.97 -14.76
C LEU A 24 0.24 9.51 -16.16
N ARG A 25 0.88 8.92 -17.17
CA ARG A 25 0.77 9.36 -18.55
C ARG A 25 -0.51 8.77 -19.14
N VAL A 26 -1.61 9.51 -19.04
CA VAL A 26 -2.83 9.21 -19.80
C VAL A 26 -2.57 9.54 -21.26
N GLU A 27 -2.03 8.59 -22.03
CA GLU A 27 -1.85 8.73 -23.47
C GLU A 27 -3.13 8.30 -24.19
N SER A 28 -3.96 9.26 -24.57
CA SER A 28 -5.11 9.02 -25.45
C SER A 28 -4.62 8.85 -26.89
N ARG A 29 -4.44 7.61 -27.36
CA ARG A 29 -4.31 7.33 -28.81
C ARG A 29 -5.69 7.16 -29.43
N ARG A 30 -5.98 7.95 -30.47
CA ARG A 30 -7.14 7.75 -31.35
C ARG A 30 -6.95 6.48 -32.18
N ALA A 31 -7.85 5.51 -32.04
CA ALA A 31 -8.34 4.67 -33.12
C ALA A 31 -9.72 4.13 -32.76
N ASP A 32 -10.60 4.07 -33.76
CA ASP A 32 -12.02 3.80 -33.68
C ASP A 32 -12.40 2.44 -33.05
N SER A 33 -13.59 2.43 -32.46
CA SER A 33 -14.41 1.29 -32.00
C SER A 33 -14.14 0.73 -30.59
N ALA A 34 -15.19 0.86 -29.75
CA ALA A 34 -15.42 0.27 -28.43
C ALA A 34 -14.45 0.67 -27.30
N TRP A 35 -14.99 1.46 -26.37
CA TRP A 35 -14.39 1.87 -25.10
C TRP A 35 -13.89 0.69 -24.25
N GLN A 36 -12.67 0.25 -24.52
CA GLN A 36 -11.80 -0.36 -23.53
C GLN A 36 -10.76 0.68 -23.15
N THR A 37 -11.13 1.56 -22.21
CA THR A 37 -10.18 2.37 -21.46
C THR A 37 -9.42 1.41 -20.55
N ARG A 38 -8.50 0.63 -21.12
CA ARG A 38 -7.49 -0.07 -20.35
C ARG A 38 -6.54 1.02 -19.92
N ALA A 39 -6.86 1.67 -18.80
CA ALA A 39 -5.82 2.28 -18.01
C ALA A 39 -4.86 1.13 -17.72
N VAL A 40 -3.77 1.06 -18.49
CA VAL A 40 -2.55 0.41 -18.06
C VAL A 40 -2.06 1.32 -16.94
N ILE A 41 -2.78 1.27 -15.82
CA ILE A 41 -2.32 1.77 -14.54
C ILE A 41 -1.03 1.01 -14.35
N ASP A 42 0.07 1.72 -14.18
CA ASP A 42 1.39 1.11 -14.06
C ASP A 42 1.52 0.52 -12.64
N ILE A 43 0.68 -0.49 -12.39
CA ILE A 43 0.74 -1.35 -11.22
C ILE A 43 2.15 -1.93 -11.15
N ASP A 44 2.76 -2.26 -12.28
CA ASP A 44 4.11 -2.80 -12.31
C ASP A 44 5.14 -1.79 -11.78
N GLU A 45 5.04 -0.50 -12.14
CA GLU A 45 5.85 0.58 -11.56
C GLU A 45 5.60 0.72 -10.05
N PHE A 46 4.33 0.80 -9.62
CA PHE A 46 3.99 0.88 -8.19
C PHE A 46 4.52 -0.33 -7.42
N MET A 47 4.36 -1.53 -7.98
CA MET A 47 4.78 -2.78 -7.38
C MET A 47 6.31 -2.89 -7.34
N SER A 48 7.01 -2.39 -8.37
CA SER A 48 8.47 -2.32 -8.38
C SER A 48 9.01 -1.43 -7.26
N GLY A 49 8.22 -0.45 -6.81
CA GLY A 49 8.57 0.44 -5.71
C GLY A 49 8.27 -0.12 -4.31
N CYS A 50 7.22 -0.93 -4.15
CA CYS A 50 6.75 -1.38 -2.84
C CYS A 50 7.85 -2.07 -2.01
N ARG A 51 8.55 -3.05 -2.58
CA ARG A 51 9.56 -3.81 -1.85
C ARG A 51 10.80 -2.96 -1.49
N PRO A 52 11.42 -2.21 -2.42
CA PRO A 52 12.48 -1.27 -2.07
C PRO A 52 12.10 -0.24 -1.01
N ALA A 53 10.84 0.26 -1.03
CA ALA A 53 10.32 1.20 -0.04
C ALA A 53 10.44 0.64 1.38
N VAL A 54 9.80 -0.52 1.58
CA VAL A 54 9.71 -1.19 2.87
C VAL A 54 11.10 -1.60 3.34
N ARG A 55 11.93 -2.14 2.43
CA ARG A 55 13.32 -2.49 2.74
C ARG A 55 14.12 -1.26 3.21
N GLY A 56 13.95 -0.13 2.55
CA GLY A 56 14.60 1.13 2.93
C GLY A 56 14.18 1.59 4.32
N LEU A 57 12.88 1.55 4.60
CA LEU A 57 12.29 1.90 5.89
C LEU A 57 12.81 0.99 7.02
N VAL A 58 12.80 -0.33 6.78
CA VAL A 58 13.34 -1.32 7.73
C VAL A 58 14.84 -1.09 7.96
N GLY A 59 15.61 -0.81 6.91
CA GLY A 59 17.03 -0.48 7.04
C GLY A 59 17.28 0.79 7.86
N GLN A 60 16.45 1.82 7.68
CA GLN A 60 16.55 3.07 8.42
C GLN A 60 16.27 2.91 9.91
N PHE A 61 15.25 2.12 10.28
CA PHE A 61 14.80 2.02 11.67
C PHE A 61 15.24 0.77 12.43
N GLY A 62 15.58 -0.30 11.72
CA GLY A 62 16.05 -1.58 12.26
C GLY A 62 17.52 -1.89 11.94
N GLY A 63 18.15 -1.08 11.08
CA GLY A 63 19.54 -1.29 10.67
C GLY A 63 19.71 -2.32 9.54
N ALA A 64 20.97 -2.54 9.16
CA ALA A 64 21.30 -3.40 8.01
C ALA A 64 20.89 -4.86 8.19
N GLU A 65 21.00 -5.39 9.42
CA GLU A 65 20.62 -6.77 9.74
C GLU A 65 19.12 -7.00 9.56
N ALA A 66 18.28 -6.11 10.12
CA ALA A 66 16.83 -6.19 9.93
C ALA A 66 16.41 -6.12 8.45
N ALA A 67 17.14 -5.32 7.65
CA ALA A 67 16.85 -5.24 6.22
C ALA A 67 17.27 -6.50 5.44
N LEU A 68 18.28 -7.24 5.92
CA LEU A 68 18.66 -8.55 5.37
C LEU A 68 17.66 -9.64 5.79
N GLU A 69 17.15 -9.59 7.03
CA GLU A 69 16.07 -10.45 7.47
C GLU A 69 14.81 -10.24 6.63
N PHE A 70 14.44 -8.98 6.37
CA PHE A 70 13.32 -8.62 5.49
C PHE A 70 13.50 -9.15 4.06
N ASP A 71 14.74 -9.19 3.55
CA ASP A 71 14.99 -9.75 2.22
C ASP A 71 14.65 -11.24 2.13
N THR A 72 14.65 -11.96 3.26
CA THR A 72 14.35 -13.39 3.34
C THR A 72 12.91 -13.67 3.76
N ASP A 73 12.40 -12.91 4.72
CA ASP A 73 11.04 -13.02 5.24
C ASP A 73 10.45 -11.62 5.46
N PRO A 74 9.47 -11.20 4.62
CA PRO A 74 8.81 -9.92 4.79
C PRO A 74 8.20 -9.70 6.18
N LEU A 75 7.71 -10.76 6.85
CA LEU A 75 7.09 -10.63 8.18
C LEU A 75 8.10 -10.26 9.29
N SER A 76 9.40 -10.41 9.06
CA SER A 76 10.44 -9.95 9.99
C SER A 76 10.37 -8.42 10.24
N ALA A 77 9.84 -7.64 9.28
CA ALA A 77 9.70 -6.19 9.40
C ALA A 77 8.70 -5.75 10.49
N VAL A 78 7.80 -6.63 10.95
CA VAL A 78 6.71 -6.29 11.87
C VAL A 78 7.21 -5.59 13.12
N GLY A 79 8.24 -6.12 13.78
CA GLY A 79 8.78 -5.54 15.01
C GLY A 79 9.42 -4.16 14.80
N VAL A 80 10.14 -4.00 13.69
CA VAL A 80 10.79 -2.73 13.33
C VAL A 80 9.75 -1.66 13.03
N LEU A 81 8.73 -2.00 12.24
CA LEU A 81 7.65 -1.08 11.88
C LEU A 81 6.77 -0.74 13.08
N ASP A 82 6.48 -1.70 13.98
CA ASP A 82 5.76 -1.44 15.24
C ASP A 82 6.51 -0.41 16.10
N GLY A 83 7.82 -0.60 16.25
CA GLY A 83 8.67 0.33 16.99
C GLY A 83 8.81 1.70 16.32
N TYR A 84 8.84 1.76 14.99
CA TYR A 84 8.83 3.00 14.22
C TYR A 84 7.53 3.79 14.46
N VAL A 85 6.39 3.15 14.25
CA VAL A 85 5.07 3.78 14.36
C VAL A 85 4.80 4.27 15.78
N GLN A 86 5.19 3.53 16.81
CA GLN A 86 5.02 3.94 18.21
C GLN A 86 5.83 5.19 18.59
N ARG A 87 6.84 5.58 17.80
CA ARG A 87 7.66 6.77 18.05
C ARG A 87 7.20 7.99 17.25
N LEU A 88 6.22 7.84 16.35
CA LEU A 88 5.70 8.95 15.56
C LEU A 88 4.86 9.88 16.44
N PRO A 89 5.01 11.21 16.31
CA PRO A 89 4.14 12.18 16.98
C PRO A 89 2.80 12.28 16.23
N LEU A 90 1.99 11.21 16.31
CA LEU A 90 0.76 11.07 15.52
C LEU A 90 -0.29 12.17 15.79
N ASP A 91 -0.23 12.82 16.93
CA ASP A 91 -1.06 13.97 17.30
C ASP A 91 -0.63 15.28 16.61
N GLU A 92 0.59 15.33 16.08
CA GLU A 92 1.14 16.44 15.31
C GLU A 92 1.09 16.19 13.80
N PHE A 93 0.59 15.02 13.35
CA PHE A 93 0.54 14.67 11.94
C PHE A 93 -0.41 15.55 11.15
N GLU A 94 0.12 16.15 10.08
CA GLU A 94 -0.66 16.79 9.04
C GLU A 94 -1.17 15.75 8.04
N ALA A 95 -2.05 16.17 7.13
CA ALA A 95 -2.63 15.26 6.11
C ALA A 95 -1.55 14.54 5.29
N GLU A 96 -0.43 15.20 5.01
CA GLU A 96 0.69 14.65 4.23
C GLU A 96 1.41 13.53 4.98
N ASP A 97 1.63 13.69 6.29
CA ASP A 97 2.24 12.69 7.15
C ASP A 97 1.36 11.44 7.25
N TRP A 98 0.05 11.64 7.36
CA TRP A 98 -0.90 10.56 7.30
C TRP A 98 -0.85 9.84 5.96
N ILE A 99 -0.83 10.55 4.83
CA ILE A 99 -0.73 9.94 3.51
C ILE A 99 0.56 9.12 3.38
N ALA A 100 1.69 9.64 3.84
CA ALA A 100 2.97 8.93 3.82
C ALA A 100 2.90 7.64 4.63
N LEU A 101 2.42 7.71 5.88
CA LEU A 101 2.32 6.56 6.76
C LEU A 101 1.39 5.47 6.20
N HIS A 102 0.20 5.85 5.71
CA HIS A 102 -0.72 4.89 5.11
C HIS A 102 -0.11 4.25 3.85
N THR A 103 0.65 5.01 3.06
CA THR A 103 1.32 4.51 1.86
C THR A 103 2.41 3.49 2.23
N ASP A 104 3.27 3.81 3.19
CA ASP A 104 4.34 2.91 3.66
C ASP A 104 3.78 1.60 4.20
N LEU A 105 2.74 1.67 5.04
CA LEU A 105 2.11 0.49 5.61
C LEU A 105 1.34 -0.32 4.56
N SER A 106 0.74 0.35 3.57
CA SER A 106 0.08 -0.34 2.45
C SER A 106 1.09 -1.07 1.56
N ALA A 107 2.25 -0.47 1.32
CA ALA A 107 3.35 -1.14 0.61
C ALA A 107 3.81 -2.38 1.38
N PHE A 108 3.98 -2.28 2.70
CA PHE A 108 4.31 -3.42 3.55
C PHE A 108 3.27 -4.55 3.49
N VAL A 109 1.99 -4.23 3.68
CA VAL A 109 0.88 -5.19 3.56
C VAL A 109 0.88 -5.85 2.18
N THR A 110 1.09 -5.07 1.13
CA THR A 110 1.12 -5.59 -0.25
C THR A 110 2.27 -6.58 -0.43
N VAL A 111 3.48 -6.26 0.04
CA VAL A 111 4.63 -7.18 -0.03
C VAL A 111 4.34 -8.49 0.70
N VAL A 112 3.79 -8.42 1.93
CA VAL A 112 3.41 -9.62 2.70
C VAL A 112 2.37 -10.47 1.95
N LEU A 113 1.32 -9.84 1.40
CA LEU A 113 0.29 -10.55 0.64
C LEU A 113 0.84 -11.27 -0.59
N LEU A 114 1.81 -10.67 -1.27
CA LEU A 114 2.44 -11.26 -2.46
C LEU A 114 3.44 -12.36 -2.10
N GLU A 115 4.41 -12.05 -1.25
CA GLU A 115 5.58 -12.90 -1.01
C GLU A 115 5.30 -14.00 0.02
N THR A 116 4.44 -13.74 1.02
CA THR A 116 4.09 -14.75 2.03
C THR A 116 2.88 -15.58 1.63
N TYR A 117 1.86 -14.95 1.03
CA TYR A 117 0.59 -15.61 0.73
C TYR A 117 0.38 -15.92 -0.76
N GLY A 118 1.36 -15.64 -1.62
CA GLY A 118 1.30 -15.95 -3.05
C GLY A 118 0.23 -15.18 -3.80
N GLY A 119 -0.13 -13.98 -3.32
CA GLY A 119 -1.15 -13.14 -3.93
C GLY A 119 -0.79 -12.64 -5.33
N ALA A 120 -1.77 -12.10 -6.02
CA ALA A 120 -1.60 -11.42 -7.30
C ALA A 120 -2.26 -10.03 -7.28
N CYS A 121 -1.51 -9.01 -7.66
CA CYS A 121 -2.03 -7.65 -7.73
C CYS A 121 -2.85 -7.40 -8.99
N ARG A 122 -3.91 -6.59 -8.86
CA ARG A 122 -4.61 -5.98 -9.98
C ARG A 122 -5.22 -4.65 -9.58
N ALA A 123 -5.56 -3.83 -10.56
CA ALA A 123 -6.42 -2.68 -10.35
C ALA A 123 -7.88 -3.14 -10.35
N ARG A 124 -8.64 -2.66 -9.38
CA ARG A 124 -10.11 -2.70 -9.37
C ARG A 124 -10.61 -1.30 -9.72
N LEU A 125 -11.37 -1.16 -10.79
CA LEU A 125 -12.01 0.11 -11.13
C LEU A 125 -13.07 0.44 -10.07
N ASP A 126 -13.07 1.70 -9.64
CA ASP A 126 -14.05 2.23 -8.70
C ASP A 126 -14.24 3.72 -8.97
N ASP A 127 -15.38 4.04 -9.58
CA ASP A 127 -15.74 5.42 -9.97
C ASP A 127 -16.05 6.31 -8.75
N ALA A 128 -16.21 5.73 -7.56
CA ALA A 128 -16.38 6.50 -6.32
C ALA A 128 -15.05 7.04 -5.78
N LEU A 129 -13.91 6.48 -6.22
CA LEU A 129 -12.59 6.92 -5.78
C LEU A 129 -12.08 8.06 -6.66
N PRO A 130 -11.38 9.07 -6.09
CA PRO A 130 -10.77 10.16 -6.87
C PRO A 130 -9.79 9.68 -7.95
N THR A 131 -9.17 8.53 -7.73
CA THR A 131 -8.27 7.87 -8.67
C THR A 131 -9.00 7.12 -9.79
N GLY A 132 -10.29 6.81 -9.63
CA GLY A 132 -11.07 5.93 -10.52
C GLY A 132 -10.73 4.45 -10.38
N TRP A 133 -9.82 4.08 -9.47
CA TRP A 133 -9.38 2.71 -9.25
C TRP A 133 -8.71 2.53 -7.88
N GLU A 134 -8.63 1.28 -7.44
CA GLU A 134 -7.91 0.85 -6.23
C GLU A 134 -7.00 -0.33 -6.54
N LEU A 135 -5.82 -0.38 -5.92
CA LEU A 135 -4.98 -1.58 -5.91
C LEU A 135 -5.63 -2.64 -5.01
N VAL A 136 -5.82 -3.83 -5.55
CA VAL A 136 -6.24 -5.00 -4.78
C VAL A 136 -5.30 -6.17 -5.01
N VAL A 137 -5.19 -7.03 -4.02
CA VAL A 137 -4.46 -8.30 -4.07
C VAL A 137 -5.47 -9.43 -3.99
N ASP A 138 -5.53 -10.24 -5.04
CA ASP A 138 -6.27 -11.48 -5.03
C ASP A 138 -5.40 -12.56 -4.36
N VAL A 139 -5.95 -13.25 -3.36
CA VAL A 139 -5.26 -14.33 -2.62
C VAL A 139 -6.18 -15.55 -2.57
N VAL A 140 -5.59 -16.75 -2.62
CA VAL A 140 -6.29 -18.01 -2.37
C VAL A 140 -5.93 -18.48 -0.97
N GLY A 141 -6.91 -18.52 -0.08
CA GLY A 141 -6.68 -19.00 1.30
C GLY A 141 -6.39 -20.50 1.35
N SER A 142 -5.93 -20.98 2.50
CA SER A 142 -5.70 -22.41 2.75
C SER A 142 -6.99 -23.27 2.61
N ASP A 143 -8.15 -22.63 2.68
CA ASP A 143 -9.47 -23.23 2.46
C ASP A 143 -9.91 -23.22 0.98
N ALA A 144 -9.00 -22.88 0.07
CA ALA A 144 -9.23 -22.75 -1.37
C ALA A 144 -10.24 -21.66 -1.78
N ARG A 145 -10.62 -20.74 -0.89
CA ARG A 145 -11.48 -19.61 -1.25
C ARG A 145 -10.65 -18.45 -1.78
N HIS A 146 -11.17 -17.84 -2.85
CA HIS A 146 -10.64 -16.60 -3.40
C HIS A 146 -11.07 -15.42 -2.53
N ARG A 147 -10.10 -14.57 -2.18
CA ARG A 147 -10.32 -13.35 -1.42
C ARG A 147 -9.65 -12.19 -2.13
N VAL A 148 -10.26 -11.01 -2.02
CA VAL A 148 -9.78 -9.78 -2.62
C VAL A 148 -9.51 -8.80 -1.49
N ILE A 149 -8.25 -8.49 -1.28
CA ILE A 149 -7.81 -7.63 -0.18
C ILE A 149 -7.33 -6.32 -0.77
N ALA A 150 -7.82 -5.20 -0.25
CA ALA A 150 -7.38 -3.87 -0.62
C ALA A 150 -6.43 -3.33 0.46
N PRO A 151 -5.09 -3.31 0.24
CA PRO A 151 -4.11 -2.96 1.26
C PRO A 151 -4.36 -1.59 1.89
N MET A 152 -4.65 -0.58 1.07
CA MET A 152 -4.92 0.79 1.52
C MET A 152 -6.15 0.83 2.44
N SER A 153 -7.27 0.27 1.99
CA SER A 153 -8.50 0.19 2.79
C SER A 153 -8.29 -0.55 4.12
N LEU A 154 -7.54 -1.66 4.09
CA LEU A 154 -7.23 -2.43 5.31
C LEU A 154 -6.36 -1.63 6.28
N VAL A 155 -5.33 -0.93 5.80
CA VAL A 155 -4.51 -0.06 6.65
C VAL A 155 -5.38 1.04 7.27
N TYR A 156 -6.21 1.73 6.48
CA TYR A 156 -7.11 2.76 7.01
C TYR A 156 -8.01 2.24 8.14
N GLU A 157 -8.57 1.05 8.00
CA GLU A 157 -9.44 0.42 9.02
C GLU A 157 -8.69 0.15 10.34
N TYR A 158 -7.44 -0.30 10.26
CA TYR A 158 -6.68 -0.75 11.43
C TYR A 158 -5.74 0.31 12.02
N LEU A 159 -5.62 1.46 11.37
CA LEU A 159 -4.79 2.57 11.82
C LEU A 159 -5.56 3.60 12.67
N VAL A 160 -6.91 3.56 12.70
CA VAL A 160 -7.78 4.50 13.42
C VAL A 160 -8.94 3.79 14.14
N PRO A 161 -9.22 4.01 15.44
CA PRO A 161 -8.47 4.80 16.45
C PRO A 161 -7.66 3.88 17.42
N VAL A 162 -6.87 4.47 18.33
CA VAL A 162 -6.15 3.81 19.47
C VAL A 162 -4.74 3.29 19.06
N PRO A 163 -3.74 3.11 19.98
CA PRO A 163 -2.33 2.99 19.57
C PRO A 163 -2.11 1.93 18.51
N GLN A 164 -1.53 2.38 17.40
CA GLN A 164 -1.29 1.58 16.21
C GLN A 164 -0.30 0.48 16.56
N ARG A 165 -0.74 -0.77 16.38
CA ARG A 165 0.12 -1.95 16.58
C ARG A 165 0.21 -2.68 15.26
N ILE A 166 1.40 -2.66 14.65
CA ILE A 166 1.64 -3.39 13.40
C ILE A 166 1.37 -4.89 13.54
N PRO A 167 1.61 -5.55 14.69
CA PRO A 167 1.17 -6.92 14.90
C PRO A 167 -0.34 -7.13 14.70
N ARG A 168 -1.20 -6.20 15.13
CA ARG A 168 -2.66 -6.31 14.94
C ARG A 168 -3.07 -6.14 13.49
N LEU A 169 -2.42 -5.24 12.76
CA LEU A 169 -2.62 -5.11 11.32
C LEU A 169 -2.25 -6.42 10.61
N MET A 170 -1.16 -7.09 11.01
CA MET A 170 -0.78 -8.38 10.44
C MET A 170 -1.71 -9.52 10.85
N GLU A 171 -2.22 -9.54 12.08
CA GLU A 171 -3.27 -10.48 12.48
C GLU A 171 -4.52 -10.31 11.60
N ALA A 172 -4.89 -9.06 11.28
CA ALA A 172 -5.99 -8.77 10.36
C ALA A 172 -5.70 -9.24 8.94
N VAL A 173 -4.50 -9.01 8.42
CA VAL A 173 -4.06 -9.54 7.11
C VAL A 173 -4.18 -11.06 7.08
N ALA A 174 -3.63 -11.74 8.08
CA ALA A 174 -3.70 -13.19 8.18
C ALA A 174 -5.14 -13.70 8.26
N HIS A 175 -6.00 -13.02 9.04
CA HIS A 175 -7.42 -13.34 9.13
C HIS A 175 -8.14 -13.15 7.79
N GLN A 176 -7.87 -12.06 7.08
CA GLN A 176 -8.42 -11.79 5.75
C GLN A 176 -7.96 -12.81 4.71
N VAL A 177 -6.87 -13.54 4.93
CA VAL A 177 -6.43 -14.61 4.02
C VAL A 177 -7.00 -15.98 4.42
N THR A 178 -7.12 -16.24 5.72
CA THR A 178 -7.39 -17.60 6.25
C THR A 178 -8.81 -17.83 6.76
N GLY A 179 -9.58 -16.79 7.06
CA GLY A 179 -10.97 -16.85 7.55
C GLY A 179 -11.99 -16.94 6.43
#